data_AF-A0A3B0YML7-F1
#
_entry.id   AF-A0A3B0YML7-F1
#
_cell.length_a   1.000
_cell.length_b   1.000
_cell.length_c   1.000
_cell.angle_alpha   90.00
_cell.angle_beta   90.00
_cell.angle_gamma   90.00
#
_symmetry.space_group_name_H-M   'P 1'
#
loop_
_entity.id
_entity.type
_entity.pdbx_description
1 polymer ?
#
loop_
_entity_poly.entity_id
_entity_poly.type
_entity_poly.pdbx_seq_one_letter_code
_entity_poly.pdbx_strand_id
1 'polypeptide(L)'
;RPGEKLYEELFHESEALQSTTHEKILLARHRTVDWDWLDTTMNELNSACEAYDEVGLQRLFKALVPEWGQNEADAGKDLMAIPIDEKESGREEQPTLH
;
A
#
# COMPACT_ATOMS: atom_id res chain seq x y z
N ARG A 1 14.41 -0.53 13.47
CA ARG A 1 14.40 0.87 13.94
C ARG A 1 12.98 1.23 14.40
N PRO A 2 12.76 2.30 15.18
CA PRO A 2 11.40 2.73 15.51
C PRO A 2 10.58 2.92 14.22
N GLY A 3 9.43 2.25 14.11
CA GLY A 3 8.57 2.28 12.92
C GLY A 3 8.97 1.34 11.77
N GLU A 4 10.03 0.54 11.91
CA GLU A 4 10.44 -0.44 10.90
C GLU A 4 9.73 -1.78 11.13
N LYS A 5 9.04 -2.30 10.10
CA LYS A 5 8.46 -3.64 10.12
C LYS A 5 9.53 -4.68 9.75
N LEU A 6 9.46 -5.87 10.36
CA LEU A 6 10.34 -6.99 10.01
C LEU A 6 9.95 -7.66 8.68
N TYR A 7 8.66 -7.56 8.32
CA TYR A 7 8.10 -8.06 7.07
C TYR A 7 7.10 -7.03 6.56
N GLU A 8 7.12 -6.80 5.25
CA GLU A 8 6.12 -5.97 4.58
C GLU A 8 4.94 -6.82 4.13
N GLU A 9 3.74 -6.26 4.26
CA GLU A 9 2.53 -6.84 3.67
C GLU A 9 2.56 -6.59 2.17
N LEU A 10 2.30 -7.61 1.35
CA LEU A 10 2.26 -7.42 -0.10
C LEU A 10 1.04 -6.59 -0.52
N PHE A 11 -0.08 -6.77 0.20
CA PHE A 11 -1.32 -6.02 0.07
C PHE A 11 -2.04 -5.99 1.42
N HIS A 12 -2.76 -4.92 1.71
CA HIS A 12 -3.63 -4.84 2.89
C HIS A 12 -5.02 -5.46 2.59
N GLU A 13 -5.71 -6.00 3.60
CA GLU A 13 -7.07 -6.59 3.42
C GLU A 13 -8.08 -5.59 2.81
N SER A 14 -7.88 -4.30 3.06
CA SER A 14 -8.72 -3.22 2.51
C SER A 14 -8.41 -2.90 1.04
N GLU A 15 -7.28 -3.35 0.51
CA GLU A 15 -6.89 -3.19 -0.89
C GLU A 15 -7.47 -4.34 -1.72
N ALA A 16 -8.78 -4.26 -2.01
CA ALA A 16 -9.41 -5.18 -2.94
C ALA A 16 -8.73 -5.09 -4.32
N LEU A 17 -8.05 -6.18 -4.72
CA LEU A 17 -7.37 -6.29 -6.01
C LEU A 17 -8.36 -6.74 -7.08
N GLN A 18 -8.42 -5.97 -8.17
CA GLN A 18 -9.15 -6.34 -9.38
C GLN A 18 -8.18 -6.86 -10.43
N SER A 19 -8.55 -7.93 -11.11
CA SER A 19 -7.77 -8.43 -12.24
C SER A 19 -7.76 -7.42 -13.37
N THR A 20 -6.65 -7.35 -14.09
CA THR A 20 -6.55 -6.63 -15.37
C THR A 20 -6.43 -7.64 -16.51
N THR A 21 -6.33 -7.15 -17.75
CA THR A 21 -6.05 -7.99 -18.92
C THR A 21 -4.73 -8.75 -18.83
N HIS A 22 -3.78 -8.28 -18.01
CA HIS A 22 -2.50 -8.95 -17.79
C HIS A 22 -2.53 -9.68 -16.45
N GLU A 23 -2.28 -10.98 -16.47
CA GLU A 23 -2.35 -11.85 -15.27
C GLU A 23 -1.43 -11.41 -14.12
N LYS A 24 -0.33 -10.72 -14.44
CA LYS A 24 0.65 -10.23 -13.45
C LYS A 24 0.41 -8.79 -13.00
N ILE A 25 -0.65 -8.14 -13.47
CA ILE A 25 -0.97 -6.75 -13.14
C ILE A 25 -2.35 -6.72 -12.49
N LEU A 26 -2.40 -6.31 -11.24
CA LEU A 26 -3.62 -6.18 -10.45
C LEU A 26 -3.88 -4.71 -10.16
N LEU A 27 -5.14 -4.30 -10.22
CA LEU A 27 -5.58 -2.94 -9.92
C LEU A 27 -6.06 -2.87 -8.47
N ALA A 28 -5.33 -2.14 -7.63
CA ALA A 28 -5.77 -1.84 -6.28
C ALA A 28 -6.92 -0.83 -6.31
N ARG A 29 -7.97 -1.10 -5.53
CA ARG A 29 -9.06 -0.15 -5.36
C ARG A 29 -8.59 1.04 -4.53
N HIS A 30 -8.66 2.24 -5.09
CA HIS A 30 -8.43 3.47 -4.35
C HIS A 30 -9.75 4.04 -3.80
N ARG A 31 -9.65 4.85 -2.75
CA ARG A 31 -10.74 5.71 -2.30
C ARG A 31 -10.70 7.04 -3.04
N THR A 32 -11.87 7.57 -3.41
CA THR A 32 -11.96 8.96 -3.86
C THR A 32 -11.95 9.87 -2.63
N VAL A 33 -11.23 10.98 -2.73
CA VAL A 33 -11.11 11.98 -1.67
C VAL A 33 -11.50 13.33 -2.25
N ASP A 34 -12.18 14.14 -1.45
CA ASP A 34 -12.48 15.52 -1.80
C ASP A 34 -11.19 16.35 -1.88
N TRP A 35 -11.02 17.09 -2.98
CA TRP A 35 -9.77 17.80 -3.26
C TRP A 35 -9.57 18.99 -2.34
N ASP A 36 -10.64 19.76 -2.06
CA ASP A 36 -10.56 20.94 -1.21
C ASP A 36 -10.25 20.55 0.24
N TRP A 37 -10.83 19.44 0.72
CA TRP A 37 -10.50 18.83 2.00
C TRP A 37 -9.03 18.41 2.07
N LEU A 38 -8.52 17.77 1.02
CA LEU A 38 -7.13 17.31 0.99
C LEU A 38 -6.16 18.49 1.03
N ASP A 39 -6.38 19.51 0.19
CA ASP A 39 -5.54 20.71 0.16
C ASP A 39 -5.52 21.44 1.51
N THR A 40 -6.71 21.62 2.12
CA THR A 40 -6.84 22.21 3.45
C THR A 40 -6.06 21.40 4.49
N THR A 41 -6.21 20.08 4.48
CA THR A 41 -5.53 19.18 5.41
C THR A 41 -4.01 19.22 5.24
N MET A 42 -3.51 19.34 4.00
CA MET A 42 -2.08 19.49 3.72
C MET A 42 -1.51 20.83 4.24
N ASN A 43 -2.28 21.91 4.13
CA ASN A 43 -1.90 23.22 4.69
C ASN A 43 -1.86 23.19 6.22
N GLU A 44 -2.82 22.51 6.87
CA GLU A 44 -2.82 22.28 8.31
C GLU A 44 -1.62 21.43 8.76
N LEU A 45 -1.26 20.41 7.99
CA LEU A 45 -0.09 19.56 8.26
C LEU A 45 1.20 20.37 8.22
N ASN A 46 1.36 21.23 7.22
CA ASN A 46 2.53 22.12 7.13
C ASN A 46 2.61 23.06 8.34
N SER A 47 1.49 23.66 8.72
CA SER A 47 1.41 24.56 9.88
C SER A 47 1.75 23.83 11.19
N ALA A 48 1.27 22.59 11.37
CA ALA A 48 1.58 21.77 12.54
C ALA A 48 3.07 21.38 12.60
N CYS A 49 3.70 21.09 11.45
CA CYS A 49 5.14 20.88 11.35
C CYS A 49 5.94 22.13 11.78
N GLU A 50 5.58 23.30 11.27
CA GLU A 50 6.24 24.57 11.60
C GLU A 50 6.12 24.91 13.09
N ALA A 51 4.98 24.55 13.70
CA ALA A 51 4.71 24.77 15.11
C ALA A 51 5.27 23.69 16.04
N TYR A 52 5.89 22.62 15.51
CA TYR A 52 6.27 21.41 16.27
C TYR A 52 5.10 20.80 17.07
N ASP A 53 3.88 20.88 16.52
CA ASP A 53 2.68 20.32 17.16
C ASP A 53 2.56 18.82 16.84
N GLU A 54 3.27 18.00 17.62
CA GLU A 54 3.28 16.54 17.46
C GLU A 54 1.87 15.94 17.62
N VAL A 55 1.05 16.47 18.53
CA VAL A 55 -0.31 15.96 18.78
C VAL A 55 -1.21 16.29 17.59
N GLY A 56 -1.11 17.51 17.06
CA GLY A 56 -1.78 17.93 15.84
C GLY A 56 -1.39 17.06 14.65
N LEU A 57 -0.09 16.79 14.47
CA LEU A 57 0.40 15.91 13.40
C LEU A 57 -0.17 14.50 13.50
N GLN A 58 -0.14 13.87 14.67
CA GLN A 58 -0.71 12.52 14.85
C GLN A 58 -2.19 12.46 14.49
N ARG A 59 -2.95 13.50 14.87
CA ARG A 59 -4.38 13.61 14.52
C ARG A 59 -4.58 13.74 13.01
N LEU A 60 -3.82 14.58 12.35
CA LEU A 60 -3.89 14.79 10.90
C LEU A 60 -3.50 13.53 10.14
N PHE A 61 -2.44 12.83 10.57
CA PHE A 61 -2.05 11.54 10.00
C PHE A 61 -3.15 10.50 10.14
N LYS A 62 -3.83 10.43 11.28
CA LYS A 62 -4.95 9.49 11.47
C LYS A 62 -6.16 9.82 10.58
N ALA A 63 -6.38 11.10 10.26
CA ALA A 63 -7.43 11.50 9.33
C ALA A 63 -7.06 11.17 7.87
N LEU A 64 -5.81 11.45 7.48
CA LEU A 64 -5.28 11.16 6.15
C LEU A 64 -5.12 9.66 5.91
N VAL A 65 -4.68 8.90 6.90
CA VAL A 65 -4.42 7.46 6.80
C VAL A 65 -5.07 6.79 8.01
N PRO A 66 -6.37 6.48 7.95
CA PRO A 66 -7.11 5.85 9.04
C PRO A 66 -6.46 4.55 9.56
N GLU A 67 -5.76 3.84 8.69
CA GLU A 67 -5.06 2.59 8.93
C GLU A 67 -3.73 2.79 9.69
N TRP A 68 -3.26 4.04 9.82
CA TRP A 68 -2.00 4.37 10.49
C TRP A 68 -2.00 3.91 11.95
N GLY A 69 -1.00 3.12 12.33
CA GLY A 69 -0.84 2.55 13.67
C GLY A 69 -1.55 1.21 13.92
N GLN A 70 -2.15 0.57 12.90
CA GLN A 70 -2.82 -0.73 13.07
C GLN A 70 -1.86 -1.95 13.07
N ASN A 71 -0.54 -1.77 12.92
CA ASN A 71 0.39 -2.87 12.66
C ASN A 71 1.34 -3.27 13.82
N GLU A 72 0.87 -3.28 15.07
CA GLU A 72 1.60 -4.01 16.13
C GLU A 72 0.97 -5.38 16.45
N ALA A 73 -0.30 -5.60 16.08
CA ALA A 73 -1.05 -6.79 16.49
C ALA A 73 -1.23 -7.86 15.41
N ASP A 74 -0.86 -7.60 14.14
CA ASP A 74 -1.26 -8.46 13.01
C ASP A 74 -0.08 -9.03 12.19
N ALA A 75 1.10 -9.11 12.81
CA ALA A 75 2.33 -9.67 12.21
C ALA A 75 2.26 -11.20 11.93
N GLY A 76 1.08 -11.76 11.66
CA GLY A 76 0.91 -13.21 11.53
C GLY A 76 -0.34 -13.70 10.80
N LYS A 77 -1.08 -12.86 10.09
CA LYS A 77 -2.21 -13.35 9.28
C LYS A 77 -2.20 -12.75 7.88
N ASP A 78 -2.33 -13.63 6.91
CA ASP A 78 -2.64 -13.38 5.50
C ASP A 78 -1.59 -12.64 4.65
N LEU A 79 -0.51 -13.37 4.35
CA LEU A 79 0.00 -13.36 2.98
C LEU A 79 -1.11 -13.90 2.06
N MET A 80 -1.95 -13.04 1.49
CA MET A 80 -2.87 -13.46 0.44
C MET A 80 -2.05 -14.00 -0.74
N ALA A 81 -2.00 -15.33 -0.86
CA ALA A 81 -1.36 -16.01 -1.97
C ALA A 81 -2.09 -15.63 -3.27
N ILE A 82 -1.39 -14.92 -4.17
CA ILE A 82 -1.84 -14.82 -5.56
C ILE A 82 -1.68 -16.23 -6.15
N PRO A 83 -2.74 -16.90 -6.61
CA PRO A 83 -2.59 -18.14 -7.35
C PRO A 83 -1.85 -17.82 -8.65
N ILE A 84 -0.57 -18.15 -8.72
CA ILE A 84 0.19 -18.17 -9.96
C ILE A 84 -0.32 -19.37 -10.77
N ASP A 85 -1.02 -19.11 -11.87
CA ASP A 85 -1.38 -20.16 -12.82
C ASP A 85 -0.11 -20.53 -13.60
N GLU A 86 0.55 -21.64 -13.18
CA GLU A 86 1.76 -22.19 -13.80
C GLU A 86 1.46 -22.84 -15.15
N LYS A 87 0.90 -22.10 -16.10
CA LYS A 87 0.95 -22.49 -17.52
C LYS A 87 2.13 -21.82 -18.19
N GLU A 88 3.32 -22.34 -17.91
CA GLU A 88 4.44 -22.26 -18.84
C GLU A 88 4.02 -22.92 -20.16
N SER A 89 3.54 -22.12 -21.12
CA SER A 89 3.51 -22.52 -22.52
C SER A 89 4.96 -22.46 -23.02
N GLY A 90 5.57 -23.64 -23.11
CA GLY A 90 6.96 -23.83 -23.48
C GLY A 90 7.36 -23.04 -24.72
N ARG A 91 8.38 -22.20 -24.56
CA ARG A 91 9.16 -21.67 -25.66
C ARG A 91 10.48 -22.43 -25.66
N GLU A 92 10.60 -23.41 -26.55
CA GLU A 92 11.87 -24.08 -26.85
C GLU A 92 12.86 -23.02 -27.34
N GLU A 93 13.78 -22.60 -26.47
CA GLU A 93 14.94 -21.84 -26.90
C GLU A 93 15.93 -22.82 -27.56
N GLN A 94 16.00 -22.75 -28.89
CA GLN A 94 17.07 -23.42 -29.63
C GLN A 94 18.41 -22.75 -29.27
N PRO A 95 19.48 -23.52 -29.01
CA PRO A 95 20.77 -22.95 -28.63
C PRO A 95 21.37 -22.22 -29.84
N THR A 96 21.57 -20.91 -29.72
CA THR A 96 22.36 -20.18 -30.72
C THR A 96 23.84 -20.35 -30.37
N LEU A 97 24.53 -21.11 -31.21
CA LEU A 97 25.97 -21.38 -31.13
C LEU A 97 26.74 -20.23 -31.83
N HIS A 98 27.41 -19.36 -31.05
CA HIS A 98 28.76 -18.79 -31.29
C HIS A 98 29.06 -17.68 -30.27
#